data_AF-A0A7S4PY26-F1
#
_entry.id   AF-A0A7S4PY26-F1
#
_cell.length_a   1.000
_cell.length_b   1.000
_cell.length_c   1.000
_cell.angle_alpha   90.00
_cell.angle_beta   90.00
_cell.angle_gamma   90.00
#
_symmetry.space_group_name_H-M   'P 1'
#
loop_
_entity.id
_entity.type
_entity.pdbx_description
1 polymer ?
#
loop_
_entity_poly.entity_id
_entity_poly.type
_entity_poly.pdbx_seq_one_letter_code
_entity_poly.pdbx_strand_id
1 'polypeptide(L)'
;MATKCLRIFETYTNMCSDKVQEQANRCHNPWMLRYVQNMPERHHFVSQEAELGACVVLAAPGMLQSGASRELFEAWAPDKRNGIIVTGYSVNGTLAHDLKSEPDAVTLGDGRKVQVRSTIKFISFSAHSDYSQTSEFIRRLKANVVVLMHGEESEMGRMRTKLREEYPELNVCAPQNCQTIALRVPPDRSTDIVGQLAAEVSESKRSKTDVSGLLVEDSTGSRALLTPEELTSYTTMNVCQVEQCQRFTFPHSLAVLGRALRETYDDVEVVEGCLSVCDCVRVSLGKQVLSITWDASPVADLVADSVALTAIELTRSPPAAQILQIQEDAAAKEVRLFKVLCTFLQQEFGHIDLDEATQACTFQFDGSRVAVDFASRGVTCDSEALRDRVRLCLRRCETALRPLPHF
;
A
#
# COMPACT_ATOMS: atom_id res chain seq x y z
N MET A 1 31.35 38.39 28.33
CA MET A 1 30.64 37.32 27.58
C MET A 1 31.28 35.95 27.85
N ALA A 2 32.58 35.79 27.63
CA ALA A 2 33.30 34.51 27.81
C ALA A 2 33.02 33.78 29.15
N THR A 3 33.09 34.44 30.32
CA THR A 3 32.76 33.79 31.62
C THR A 3 31.35 33.20 31.65
N LYS A 4 30.37 33.89 31.05
CA LYS A 4 28.98 33.42 31.01
C LYS A 4 28.87 32.20 30.09
N CYS A 5 29.57 32.20 28.96
CA CYS A 5 29.61 31.07 28.04
C CYS A 5 30.28 29.84 28.65
N LEU A 6 31.37 29.99 29.42
CA LEU A 6 32.03 28.87 30.09
C LEU A 6 31.07 28.09 31.01
N ARG A 7 30.17 28.77 31.73
CA ARG A 7 29.12 28.11 32.52
C ARG A 7 28.16 27.27 31.68
N ILE A 8 27.86 27.72 30.46
CA ILE A 8 27.02 26.96 29.51
C ILE A 8 27.78 25.70 29.08
N PHE A 9 29.06 25.81 28.74
CA PHE A 9 29.90 24.67 28.38
C PHE A 9 30.04 23.65 29.53
N GLU A 10 30.12 24.12 30.78
CA GLU A 10 30.09 23.26 31.97
C GLU A 10 28.74 22.54 32.12
N THR A 11 27.63 23.26 31.93
CA THR A 11 26.27 22.72 32.08
C THR A 11 25.93 21.69 31.00
N TYR A 12 26.27 21.97 29.74
CA TYR A 12 25.94 21.13 28.58
C TYR A 12 27.13 20.28 28.12
N THR A 13 27.83 19.66 29.08
CA THR A 13 28.98 18.80 28.79
C THR A 13 28.58 17.58 27.93
N ASN A 14 27.34 17.10 28.06
CA ASN A 14 26.77 16.01 27.26
C ASN A 14 26.67 16.31 25.75
N MET A 15 26.72 17.58 25.34
CA MET A 15 26.72 17.98 23.92
C MET A 15 28.14 18.12 23.36
N CYS A 16 29.17 17.96 24.20
CA CYS A 16 30.57 18.00 23.77
C CYS A 16 31.02 16.63 23.26
N SER A 17 32.19 16.56 22.60
CA SER A 17 32.78 15.30 22.13
C SER A 17 33.02 14.30 23.28
N ASP A 18 33.01 13.00 22.98
CA ASP A 18 33.26 11.91 23.94
C ASP A 18 34.50 12.14 24.81
N LYS A 19 35.59 12.66 24.23
CA LYS A 19 36.82 12.98 24.97
C LYS A 19 36.60 13.99 26.11
N VAL A 20 35.79 15.01 25.88
CA VAL A 20 35.46 16.05 26.87
C VAL A 20 34.51 15.45 27.93
N GLN A 21 33.56 14.62 27.50
CA GLN A 21 32.67 13.90 28.40
C GLN A 21 33.45 12.94 29.32
N GLU A 22 34.40 12.18 28.79
CA GLU A 22 35.27 11.29 29.56
C GLU A 22 36.11 12.04 30.60
N GLN A 23 36.65 13.21 30.24
CA GLN A 23 37.39 14.06 31.18
C GLN A 23 36.47 14.53 32.32
N ALA A 24 35.26 15.00 31.99
CA ALA A 24 34.29 15.40 33.00
C ALA A 24 33.86 14.25 33.91
N ASN A 25 33.65 13.05 33.34
CA ASN A 25 33.33 11.82 34.08
C ASN A 25 34.44 11.39 35.06
N ARG A 26 35.70 11.74 34.76
CA ARG A 26 36.86 11.55 35.66
C ARG A 26 37.02 12.67 36.69
N CYS A 27 35.96 13.44 36.93
CA CYS A 27 35.94 14.61 37.83
C CYS A 27 36.95 15.70 37.44
N HIS A 28 37.33 15.79 36.16
CA HIS A 28 38.21 16.84 35.65
C HIS A 28 37.42 17.81 34.77
N ASN A 29 37.20 19.05 35.24
CA ASN A 29 36.51 20.07 34.45
C ASN A 29 37.46 20.63 33.37
N PRO A 30 37.20 20.39 32.07
CA PRO A 30 38.08 20.82 30.98
C PRO A 30 38.03 22.33 30.74
N TRP A 31 37.01 23.02 31.26
CA TRP A 31 36.80 24.46 31.11
C TRP A 31 37.47 25.28 32.22
N MET A 32 38.00 24.61 33.25
CA MET A 32 38.82 25.22 34.30
C MET A 32 40.28 25.33 33.86
N LEU A 33 40.59 26.37 33.09
CA LEU A 33 41.90 26.59 32.51
C LEU A 33 42.91 27.06 33.58
N ARG A 34 44.05 26.36 33.72
CA ARG A 34 45.09 26.70 34.72
C ARG A 34 45.91 27.94 34.36
N TYR A 35 46.19 28.11 33.06
CA TYR A 35 47.10 29.13 32.55
C TYR A 35 46.39 30.26 31.80
N VAL A 36 45.07 30.19 31.69
CA VAL A 36 44.27 31.20 30.99
C VAL A 36 43.37 31.88 32.01
N GLN A 37 43.55 33.18 32.15
CA GLN A 37 42.76 34.01 33.04
C GLN A 37 41.85 34.91 32.22
N ASN A 38 40.61 35.06 32.66
CA ASN A 38 39.71 36.01 32.02
C ASN A 38 39.98 37.42 32.54
N MET A 39 40.07 38.39 31.64
CA MET A 39 40.39 39.77 31.95
C MET A 39 39.11 40.62 32.05
N PRO A 40 38.92 41.38 33.14
CA PRO A 40 37.87 42.41 33.21
C PRO A 40 38.19 43.65 32.34
N GLU A 41 37.21 44.51 32.08
CA GLU A 41 37.15 45.45 30.94
C GLU A 41 38.31 46.45 30.72
N ARG A 42 38.67 46.57 29.42
CA ARG A 42 39.20 47.66 28.56
C ARG A 42 40.29 48.65 29.03
N HIS A 43 40.31 49.19 30.24
CA HIS A 43 41.17 50.36 30.54
C HIS A 43 42.54 50.05 31.15
N HIS A 44 42.82 48.80 31.50
CA HIS A 44 44.03 48.45 32.25
C HIS A 44 45.18 47.89 31.42
N PHE A 45 44.94 47.40 30.21
CA PHE A 45 45.97 46.61 29.54
C PHE A 45 47.04 47.47 28.85
N VAL A 46 46.65 48.48 28.07
CA VAL A 46 47.62 49.39 27.39
C VAL A 46 48.49 50.14 28.42
N SER A 47 47.97 50.38 29.63
CA SER A 47 48.68 51.03 30.72
C SER A 47 49.57 50.08 31.55
N GLN A 48 49.30 48.77 31.58
CA GLN A 48 50.09 47.75 32.29
C GLN A 48 51.01 46.94 31.37
N GLU A 49 51.01 47.22 30.07
CA GLU A 49 51.83 46.53 29.05
C GLU A 49 53.32 46.53 29.40
N ALA A 50 53.81 47.60 30.02
CA ALA A 50 55.20 47.74 30.43
C ALA A 50 55.62 46.79 31.58
N GLU A 51 54.67 46.29 32.38
CA GLU A 51 54.94 45.45 33.55
C GLU A 51 54.83 43.94 33.26
N LEU A 52 54.09 43.56 32.21
CA LEU A 52 53.73 42.16 31.92
C LEU A 52 54.76 41.40 31.07
N GLY A 53 55.63 42.11 30.34
CA GLY A 53 56.57 41.48 29.41
C GLY A 53 55.85 40.74 28.26
N ALA A 54 56.40 39.59 27.83
CA ALA A 54 55.81 38.80 26.75
C ALA A 54 54.51 38.11 27.20
N CYS A 55 53.40 38.37 26.51
CA CYS A 55 52.09 37.81 26.82
C CYS A 55 51.29 37.41 25.58
N VAL A 56 50.23 36.63 25.78
CA VAL A 56 49.28 36.20 24.73
C VAL A 56 47.89 36.66 25.12
N VAL A 57 47.26 37.45 24.27
CA VAL A 57 45.92 37.99 24.50
C VAL A 57 44.95 37.48 23.44
N LEU A 58 43.87 36.84 23.89
CA LEU A 58 42.76 36.42 23.05
C LEU A 58 41.66 37.47 23.15
N ALA A 59 41.41 38.18 22.05
CA ALA A 59 40.44 39.28 22.01
C ALA A 59 39.39 39.09 20.92
N ALA A 60 38.16 39.48 21.23
CA ALA A 60 37.04 39.53 20.30
C ALA A 60 36.73 40.99 19.93
N PRO A 61 36.11 41.25 18.76
CA PRO A 61 35.70 40.34 17.69
C PRO A 61 36.86 39.88 16.78
N GLY A 62 36.73 38.69 16.19
CA GLY A 62 37.80 38.06 15.38
C GLY A 62 38.11 38.72 14.04
N MET A 63 37.28 39.66 13.56
CA MET A 63 37.48 40.37 12.27
C MET A 63 38.03 41.79 12.44
N LEU A 64 38.44 42.18 13.66
CA LEU A 64 39.05 43.48 13.97
C LEU A 64 38.21 44.71 13.57
N GLN A 65 36.88 44.57 13.62
CA GLN A 65 35.93 45.61 13.25
C GLN A 65 35.82 46.72 14.31
N SER A 66 35.89 46.35 15.60
CA SER A 66 35.70 47.25 16.73
C SER A 66 36.17 46.59 18.03
N GLY A 67 36.10 47.29 19.17
CA GLY A 67 36.32 46.72 20.50
C GLY A 67 37.78 46.37 20.81
N ALA A 68 37.96 45.49 21.80
CA ALA A 68 39.27 45.20 22.38
C ALA A 68 40.28 44.64 21.38
N SER A 69 39.85 43.78 20.44
CA SER A 69 40.76 43.23 19.43
C SER A 69 41.29 44.32 18.49
N ARG A 70 40.47 45.32 18.16
CA ARG A 70 40.86 46.46 17.32
C ARG A 70 41.79 47.42 18.06
N GLU A 71 41.47 47.75 19.31
CA GLU A 71 42.30 48.63 20.15
C GLU A 71 43.71 48.03 20.37
N LEU A 72 43.78 46.73 20.67
CA LEU A 72 45.06 46.02 20.80
C LEU A 72 45.82 45.97 19.48
N PHE A 73 45.13 45.75 18.35
CA PHE A 73 45.76 45.81 17.04
C PHE A 73 46.39 47.19 16.78
N GLU A 74 45.67 48.28 17.04
CA GLU A 74 46.16 49.65 16.83
C GLU A 74 47.39 49.97 17.70
N ALA A 75 47.42 49.47 18.93
CA ALA A 75 48.55 49.64 19.84
C ALA A 75 49.77 48.78 19.44
N TRP A 76 49.54 47.54 19.02
CA TRP A 76 50.61 46.54 18.85
C TRP A 76 51.15 46.40 17.43
N ALA A 77 50.36 46.75 16.41
CA ALA A 77 50.77 46.64 15.01
C ALA A 77 52.07 47.40 14.65
N PRO A 78 52.38 48.57 15.24
CA PRO A 78 53.62 49.30 14.93
C PRO A 78 54.92 48.66 15.44
N ASP A 79 54.86 47.72 16.39
CA ASP A 79 56.06 47.06 16.91
C ASP A 79 56.33 45.72 16.20
N LYS A 80 57.51 45.59 15.60
CA LYS A 80 57.98 44.39 14.89
C LYS A 80 58.17 43.16 15.79
N ARG A 81 58.27 43.35 17.11
CA ARG A 81 58.38 42.25 18.09
C ARG A 81 57.04 41.55 18.30
N ASN A 82 55.95 42.21 17.95
CA ASN A 82 54.60 41.70 18.14
C ASN A 82 54.17 40.82 16.95
N GLY A 83 53.27 39.88 17.25
CA GLY A 83 52.66 39.00 16.28
C GLY A 83 51.15 38.97 16.45
N ILE A 84 50.42 39.03 15.33
CA ILE A 84 48.96 38.93 15.30
C ILE A 84 48.60 37.66 14.55
N ILE A 85 47.88 36.77 15.22
CA ILE A 85 47.39 35.52 14.63
C ILE A 85 45.87 35.63 14.47
N VAL A 86 45.41 35.64 13.23
CA VAL A 86 43.99 35.61 12.90
C VAL A 86 43.58 34.15 12.67
N THR A 87 42.66 33.66 13.51
CA THR A 87 42.30 32.24 13.55
C THR A 87 40.99 31.87 12.85
N GLY A 88 40.17 32.87 12.54
CA GLY A 88 38.85 32.70 11.91
C GLY A 88 38.81 33.17 10.45
N TYR A 89 37.72 32.82 9.77
CA TYR A 89 37.41 33.38 8.45
C TYR A 89 37.13 34.88 8.57
N SER A 90 37.64 35.65 7.62
CA SER A 90 37.45 37.10 7.53
C SER A 90 36.64 37.42 6.28
N VAL A 91 35.51 38.10 6.44
CA VAL A 91 34.66 38.52 5.31
C VAL A 91 35.29 39.70 4.59
N ASN A 92 35.11 39.76 3.27
CA ASN A 92 35.53 40.90 2.45
C ASN A 92 34.96 42.22 3.00
N GLY A 93 35.78 43.27 3.03
CA GLY A 93 35.44 44.58 3.59
C GLY A 93 35.69 44.72 5.11
N THR A 94 36.29 43.72 5.76
CA THR A 94 36.75 43.83 7.16
C THR A 94 38.25 44.10 7.23
N LEU A 95 38.70 44.77 8.30
CA LEU A 95 40.14 45.00 8.50
C LEU A 95 40.93 43.69 8.46
N ALA A 96 40.45 42.65 9.13
CA ALA A 96 41.14 41.36 9.14
C ALA A 96 41.30 40.76 7.73
N HIS A 97 40.38 41.03 6.81
CA HIS A 97 40.51 40.61 5.42
C HIS A 97 41.58 41.42 4.69
N ASP A 98 41.60 42.74 4.86
CA ASP A 98 42.60 43.62 4.23
C ASP A 98 44.02 43.31 4.68
N LEU A 99 44.19 42.85 5.93
CA LEU A 99 45.49 42.42 6.46
C LEU A 99 46.07 41.18 5.77
N LYS A 100 45.28 40.43 4.98
CA LYS A 100 45.79 39.28 4.21
C LYS A 100 46.75 39.69 3.10
N SER A 101 46.65 40.92 2.60
CA SER A 101 47.58 41.45 1.60
C SER A 101 48.90 41.95 2.22
N GLU A 102 49.06 41.83 3.54
CA GLU A 102 50.21 42.31 4.32
C GLU A 102 50.55 43.79 4.00
N PRO A 103 49.61 44.73 4.18
CA PRO A 103 49.85 46.13 3.86
C PRO A 103 50.83 46.79 4.85
N ASP A 104 51.73 47.65 4.36
CA ASP A 104 52.67 48.41 5.20
C ASP A 104 51.99 49.37 6.20
N ALA A 105 50.78 49.84 5.85
CA ALA A 105 49.97 50.70 6.70
C ALA A 105 48.48 50.51 6.43
N VAL A 106 47.67 50.65 7.47
CA VAL A 106 46.22 50.61 7.36
C VAL A 106 45.60 51.91 7.84
N THR A 107 44.58 52.37 7.10
CA THR A 107 43.79 53.55 7.47
C THR A 107 42.63 53.11 8.34
N LEU A 108 42.52 53.69 9.54
CA LEU A 108 41.42 53.44 10.47
C LEU A 108 40.18 54.24 10.05
N GLY A 109 39.01 53.88 10.58
CA GLY A 109 37.74 54.55 10.25
C GLY A 109 37.67 56.03 10.65
N ASP A 110 38.55 56.47 11.55
CA ASP A 110 38.72 57.88 11.96
C ASP A 110 39.76 58.66 11.12
N GLY A 111 40.32 58.02 10.09
CA GLY A 111 41.31 58.62 9.18
C GLY A 111 42.76 58.52 9.67
N ARG A 112 43.02 58.03 10.88
CA ARG A 112 44.40 57.78 11.34
C ARG A 112 45.03 56.64 10.54
N LYS A 113 46.34 56.74 10.27
CA LYS A 113 47.12 55.67 9.61
C LYS A 113 47.99 54.96 10.64
N VAL A 114 47.83 53.64 10.76
CA VAL A 114 48.66 52.79 11.61
C VAL A 114 49.66 52.05 10.73
N GLN A 115 50.95 52.16 11.04
CA GLN A 115 51.97 51.35 10.37
C GLN A 115 51.93 49.92 10.89
N VAL A 116 51.94 48.95 9.99
CA VAL A 116 51.92 47.54 10.31
C VAL A 116 53.35 47.02 10.16
N ARG A 117 54.03 46.83 11.29
CA ARG A 117 55.38 46.24 11.35
C ARG A 117 55.39 44.89 12.06
N SER A 118 54.35 44.59 12.82
CA SER A 118 54.13 43.30 13.47
C SER A 118 53.97 42.17 12.44
N THR A 119 54.33 40.95 12.82
CA THR A 119 54.10 39.77 11.96
C THR A 119 52.63 39.38 11.97
N ILE A 120 52.00 39.26 10.80
CA ILE A 120 50.61 38.81 10.69
C ILE A 120 50.59 37.39 10.12
N LYS A 121 49.84 36.49 10.77
CA LYS A 121 49.62 35.12 10.28
C LYS A 121 48.15 34.74 10.35
N PHE A 122 47.68 34.11 9.29
CA PHE A 122 46.34 33.54 9.20
C PHE A 122 46.44 32.02 9.38
N ILE A 123 45.89 31.50 10.46
CA ILE A 123 45.89 30.07 10.78
C ILE A 123 44.45 29.67 11.02
N SER A 124 43.79 29.09 10.01
CA SER A 124 42.37 28.75 10.14
C SER A 124 42.16 27.59 11.12
N PHE A 125 41.45 27.86 12.21
CA PHE A 125 40.85 26.84 13.08
C PHE A 125 39.34 26.74 12.81
N SER A 126 38.91 27.03 11.59
CA SER A 126 37.51 26.91 11.19
C SER A 126 37.04 25.47 11.37
N ALA A 127 36.00 25.26 12.18
CA ALA A 127 35.26 24.01 12.28
C ALA A 127 34.34 23.78 11.05
N HIS A 128 34.73 24.29 9.89
CA HIS A 128 34.01 24.09 8.63
C HIS A 128 34.51 22.81 7.96
N SER A 129 33.62 22.15 7.22
CA SER A 129 33.99 20.99 6.43
C SER A 129 34.85 21.41 5.23
N ASP A 130 35.82 20.57 4.90
CA ASP A 130 36.52 20.70 3.62
C ASP A 130 35.69 20.06 2.49
N TYR A 131 36.22 20.16 1.26
CA TYR A 131 35.58 19.56 0.09
C TYR A 131 35.48 18.04 0.22
N SER A 132 36.53 17.37 0.70
CA SER A 132 36.60 15.91 0.79
C SER A 132 35.55 15.36 1.76
N GLN A 133 35.44 15.97 2.94
CA GLN A 133 34.42 15.66 3.95
C GLN A 133 33.02 15.90 3.42
N THR A 134 32.80 17.00 2.70
CA THR A 134 31.46 17.32 2.17
C THR A 134 31.06 16.39 1.03
N SER A 135 31.97 16.08 0.11
CA SER A 135 31.75 15.10 -0.97
C SER A 135 31.47 13.71 -0.39
N GLU A 136 32.24 13.29 0.62
CA GLU A 136 31.99 12.02 1.29
C GLU A 136 30.64 11.98 2.01
N PHE A 137 30.25 13.07 2.67
CA PHE A 137 28.96 13.18 3.34
C PHE A 137 27.79 13.04 2.35
N ILE A 138 27.86 13.75 1.22
CA ILE A 138 26.86 13.65 0.13
C ILE A 138 26.78 12.22 -0.39
N ARG A 139 27.94 11.59 -0.64
CA ARG A 139 28.03 10.21 -1.13
C ARG A 139 27.40 9.20 -0.16
N ARG A 140 27.66 9.34 1.14
CA ARG A 140 27.10 8.46 2.18
C ARG A 140 25.58 8.59 2.28
N LEU A 141 25.05 9.80 2.12
CA LEU A 141 23.60 10.05 2.14
C LEU A 141 22.88 9.59 0.88
N LYS A 142 23.60 9.33 -0.22
CA LYS A 142 23.01 9.04 -1.54
C LYS A 142 21.95 10.07 -1.94
N ALA A 143 22.26 11.35 -1.69
CA ALA A 143 21.33 12.43 -1.98
C ALA A 143 21.10 12.55 -3.49
N ASN A 144 19.85 12.76 -3.92
CA ASN A 144 19.51 13.01 -5.33
C ASN A 144 19.66 14.49 -5.72
N VAL A 145 19.50 15.38 -4.74
CA VAL A 145 19.55 16.83 -4.91
C VAL A 145 20.38 17.44 -3.78
N VAL A 146 21.29 18.35 -4.12
CA VAL A 146 22.13 19.08 -3.16
C VAL A 146 22.00 20.58 -3.40
N VAL A 147 21.64 21.31 -2.34
CA VAL A 147 21.51 22.77 -2.36
C VAL A 147 22.68 23.38 -1.58
N LEU A 148 23.56 24.10 -2.27
CA LEU A 148 24.70 24.80 -1.68
C LEU A 148 24.25 26.17 -1.18
N MET A 149 24.49 26.43 0.10
CA MET A 149 24.13 27.67 0.80
C MET A 149 25.30 28.08 1.72
N HIS A 150 25.23 29.29 2.29
CA HIS A 150 26.19 29.78 3.30
C HIS A 150 27.67 29.71 2.83
N GLY A 151 27.92 30.04 1.57
CA GLY A 151 29.26 30.19 1.01
C GLY A 151 29.36 31.44 0.14
N GLU A 152 30.59 31.81 -0.20
CA GLU A 152 30.84 32.85 -1.21
C GLU A 152 30.41 32.36 -2.60
N GLU A 153 29.88 33.24 -3.44
CA GLU A 153 29.38 32.88 -4.77
C GLU A 153 30.43 32.17 -5.64
N SER A 154 31.67 32.67 -5.60
CA SER A 154 32.83 32.11 -6.31
C SER A 154 33.12 30.67 -5.86
N GLU A 155 33.26 30.44 -4.56
CA GLU A 155 33.60 29.14 -3.98
C GLU A 155 32.45 28.14 -4.08
N MET A 156 31.20 28.57 -3.89
CA MET A 156 30.02 27.73 -4.17
C MET A 156 29.94 27.35 -5.65
N GLY A 157 30.29 28.25 -6.55
CA GLY A 157 30.39 27.99 -7.98
C GLY A 157 31.42 26.90 -8.30
N ARG A 158 32.62 27.00 -7.72
CA ARG A 158 33.69 25.99 -7.88
C ARG A 158 33.27 24.63 -7.32
N MET A 159 32.67 24.61 -6.13
CA MET A 159 32.17 23.39 -5.49
C MET A 159 31.07 22.73 -6.32
N ARG A 160 30.13 23.52 -6.85
CA ARG A 160 29.06 23.03 -7.74
C ARG A 160 29.62 22.36 -8.99
N THR A 161 30.58 22.99 -9.66
CA THR A 161 31.21 22.43 -10.87
C THR A 161 31.89 21.10 -10.55
N LYS A 162 32.71 21.07 -9.49
CA LYS A 162 33.45 19.88 -9.11
C LYS A 162 32.54 18.71 -8.68
N LEU A 163 31.45 18.99 -7.95
CA LEU A 163 30.47 17.95 -7.57
C LEU A 163 29.72 17.38 -8.78
N ARG A 164 29.41 18.20 -9.80
CA ARG A 164 28.77 17.73 -11.04
C ARG A 164 29.72 16.92 -11.93
N GLU A 165 31.02 17.24 -11.91
CA GLU A 165 32.05 16.46 -12.60
C GLU A 165 32.23 15.08 -11.95
N GLU A 166 32.25 15.01 -10.61
CA GLU A 166 32.42 13.76 -9.86
C GLU A 166 31.15 12.91 -9.85
N TYR A 167 29.98 13.54 -9.78
CA TYR A 167 28.67 12.87 -9.71
C TYR A 167 27.70 13.43 -10.76
N PRO A 168 27.70 12.91 -12.00
CA PRO A 168 26.86 13.40 -13.09
C PRO A 168 25.35 13.29 -12.82
N GLU A 169 24.94 12.29 -12.03
CA GLU A 169 23.54 12.05 -11.64
C GLU A 169 23.05 13.02 -10.54
N LEU A 170 23.96 13.75 -9.89
CA LEU A 170 23.64 14.60 -8.75
C LEU A 170 23.14 15.99 -9.20
N ASN A 171 21.91 16.32 -8.80
CA ASN A 171 21.37 17.66 -9.05
C ASN A 171 21.90 18.66 -8.03
N VAL A 172 23.01 19.33 -8.34
CA VAL A 172 23.60 20.36 -7.48
C VAL A 172 23.12 21.76 -7.89
N CYS A 173 22.54 22.51 -6.96
CA CYS A 173 22.15 23.91 -7.15
C CYS A 173 22.80 24.81 -6.10
N ALA A 174 23.00 26.08 -6.46
CA ALA A 174 23.54 27.12 -5.59
C ALA A 174 22.68 28.38 -5.83
N PRO A 175 21.50 28.48 -5.18
CA PRO A 175 20.56 29.54 -5.45
C PRO A 175 21.05 30.88 -4.87
N GLN A 176 20.65 31.97 -5.51
CA GLN A 176 20.80 33.30 -4.93
C GLN A 176 19.72 33.54 -3.85
N ASN A 177 19.94 34.55 -3.02
CA ASN A 177 18.94 34.97 -2.04
C ASN A 177 17.60 35.26 -2.74
N CYS A 178 16.50 34.81 -2.15
CA CYS A 178 15.14 34.91 -2.69
C CYS A 178 14.86 34.09 -3.96
N GLN A 179 15.79 33.28 -4.46
CA GLN A 179 15.52 32.35 -5.55
C GLN A 179 14.76 31.12 -5.03
N THR A 180 13.63 30.80 -5.66
CA THR A 180 12.84 29.61 -5.33
C THR A 180 13.37 28.38 -6.07
N ILE A 181 13.54 27.27 -5.35
CA ILE A 181 13.84 25.96 -5.92
C ILE A 181 12.60 25.08 -5.81
N ALA A 182 12.08 24.62 -6.94
CA ALA A 182 10.99 23.65 -6.98
C ALA A 182 11.57 22.23 -7.05
N LEU A 183 11.37 21.44 -6.00
CA LEU A 183 11.77 20.03 -5.95
C LEU A 183 10.56 19.15 -6.22
N ARG A 184 10.66 18.27 -7.22
CA ARG A 184 9.64 17.25 -7.46
C ARG A 184 9.99 16.01 -6.65
N VAL A 185 9.29 15.81 -5.55
CA VAL A 185 9.31 14.53 -4.84
C VAL A 185 8.25 13.66 -5.49
N PRO A 186 8.61 12.54 -6.16
CA PRO A 186 7.60 11.64 -6.71
C PRO A 186 6.72 11.14 -5.55
N PRO A 187 5.38 11.14 -5.72
CA PRO A 187 4.50 10.62 -4.69
C PRO A 187 4.81 9.15 -4.48
N ASP A 188 4.99 8.75 -3.23
CA ASP A 188 5.09 7.34 -2.90
C ASP A 188 3.74 6.68 -3.20
N ARG A 189 3.78 5.70 -4.09
CA ARG A 189 2.64 4.88 -4.49
C ARG A 189 2.77 3.45 -3.99
N SER A 190 3.75 3.19 -3.12
CA SER A 190 3.81 1.92 -2.41
C SER A 190 2.62 1.78 -1.46
N THR A 191 2.24 0.54 -1.22
CA THR A 191 1.18 0.15 -0.31
C THR A 191 1.59 -1.14 0.35
N ASP A 192 1.21 -1.29 1.62
CA ASP A 192 1.48 -2.51 2.37
C ASP A 192 0.38 -3.53 2.06
N ILE A 193 0.78 -4.77 1.75
CA ILE A 193 -0.15 -5.88 1.63
C ILE A 193 -0.34 -6.49 3.02
N VAL A 194 -1.58 -6.69 3.44
CA VAL A 194 -1.91 -7.25 4.77
C VAL A 194 -2.79 -8.49 4.65
N GLY A 195 -2.77 -9.30 5.71
CA GLY A 195 -3.66 -10.46 5.83
C GLY A 195 -3.29 -11.65 4.93
N GLN A 196 -4.29 -12.37 4.45
CA GLN A 196 -4.12 -13.57 3.62
C GLN A 196 -3.37 -13.28 2.31
N LEU A 197 -3.67 -12.13 1.70
CA LEU A 197 -3.01 -11.68 0.48
C LEU A 197 -1.49 -11.55 0.64
N ALA A 198 -1.03 -11.15 1.83
CA ALA A 198 0.39 -11.05 2.14
C ALA A 198 1.04 -12.44 2.26
N ALA A 199 0.32 -13.42 2.79
CA ALA A 199 0.78 -14.80 2.91
C ALA A 199 0.93 -15.45 1.52
N GLU A 200 -0.07 -15.29 0.65
CA GLU A 200 -0.03 -15.81 -0.73
C GLU A 200 1.14 -15.25 -1.53
N VAL A 201 1.36 -13.93 -1.45
CA VAL A 201 2.48 -13.26 -2.13
C VAL A 201 3.82 -13.75 -1.57
N SER A 202 3.92 -13.94 -0.25
CA SER A 202 5.16 -14.43 0.38
C SER A 202 5.50 -15.88 0.00
N GLU A 203 4.50 -16.73 -0.20
CA GLU A 203 4.67 -18.10 -0.66
C GLU A 203 5.06 -18.17 -2.14
N SER A 204 4.59 -17.20 -2.93
CA SER A 204 4.93 -17.10 -4.34
C SER A 204 6.41 -16.67 -4.51
N LYS A 205 7.30 -17.61 -4.85
CA LYS A 205 8.72 -17.32 -5.16
C LYS A 205 8.94 -16.51 -6.45
N ARG A 206 7.88 -15.95 -7.06
CA ARG A 206 7.95 -15.18 -8.31
C ARG A 206 8.14 -13.71 -7.97
N SER A 207 9.09 -13.05 -8.63
CA SER A 207 9.38 -11.63 -8.42
C SER A 207 8.29 -10.67 -8.92
N LYS A 208 7.28 -11.17 -9.64
CA LYS A 208 6.14 -10.42 -10.15
C LYS A 208 4.91 -11.32 -10.11
N THR A 209 4.10 -11.15 -9.08
CA THR A 209 2.75 -11.68 -8.99
C THR A 209 1.77 -10.54 -9.12
N ASP A 210 0.78 -10.69 -9.99
CA ASP A 210 -0.33 -9.76 -10.05
C ASP A 210 -1.22 -10.02 -8.84
N VAL A 211 -1.55 -8.94 -8.14
CA VAL A 211 -2.32 -8.98 -6.89
C VAL A 211 -3.57 -8.14 -7.09
N SER A 212 -4.72 -8.72 -6.74
CA SER A 212 -6.03 -8.06 -6.77
C SER A 212 -6.60 -7.99 -5.36
N GLY A 213 -7.07 -6.82 -4.94
CA GLY A 213 -7.68 -6.62 -3.63
C GLY A 213 -8.30 -5.24 -3.51
N LEU A 214 -8.84 -4.95 -2.33
CA LEU A 214 -9.31 -3.61 -1.96
C LEU A 214 -8.14 -2.78 -1.44
N LEU A 215 -7.93 -1.61 -2.03
CA LEU A 215 -6.98 -0.62 -1.55
C LEU A 215 -7.72 0.34 -0.60
N VAL A 216 -7.31 0.37 0.66
CA VAL A 216 -7.85 1.26 1.68
C VAL A 216 -6.81 2.30 2.06
N GLU A 217 -7.18 3.58 2.02
CA GLU A 217 -6.35 4.69 2.47
C GLU A 217 -6.96 5.29 3.74
N ASP A 218 -6.19 5.31 4.82
CA ASP A 218 -6.58 5.96 6.07
C ASP A 218 -6.41 7.49 5.97
N SER A 219 -7.08 8.22 6.87
CA SER A 219 -6.95 9.65 7.11
C SER A 219 -5.50 10.13 7.31
N THR A 220 -4.60 9.24 7.75
CA THR A 220 -3.17 9.49 7.91
C THR A 220 -2.37 9.39 6.60
N GLY A 221 -2.97 8.92 5.52
CA GLY A 221 -2.33 8.69 4.21
C GLY A 221 -1.66 7.32 4.07
N SER A 222 -1.75 6.46 5.09
CA SER A 222 -1.30 5.07 5.00
C SER A 222 -2.23 4.24 4.11
N ARG A 223 -1.65 3.46 3.19
CA ARG A 223 -2.38 2.64 2.23
C ARG A 223 -2.14 1.16 2.47
N ALA A 224 -3.21 0.40 2.62
CA ALA A 224 -3.16 -1.05 2.76
C ALA A 224 -3.98 -1.75 1.66
N LEU A 225 -3.42 -2.81 1.09
CA LEU A 225 -4.09 -3.70 0.14
C LEU A 225 -4.51 -4.98 0.88
N LEU A 226 -5.80 -5.30 0.82
CA LEU A 226 -6.41 -6.39 1.59
C LEU A 226 -7.51 -7.12 0.79
N THR A 227 -7.88 -8.32 1.22
CA THR A 227 -9.03 -9.05 0.65
C THR A 227 -10.35 -8.50 1.18
N PRO A 228 -11.45 -8.54 0.40
CA PRO A 228 -12.76 -8.05 0.85
C PRO A 228 -13.27 -8.65 2.17
N GLU A 229 -12.90 -9.90 2.44
CA GLU A 229 -13.31 -10.64 3.64
C GLU A 229 -12.61 -10.11 4.92
N GLU A 230 -11.41 -9.55 4.79
CA GLU A 230 -10.59 -9.10 5.91
C GLU A 230 -10.73 -7.60 6.20
N LEU A 231 -11.61 -6.90 5.47
CA LEU A 231 -11.83 -5.46 5.63
C LEU A 231 -12.18 -5.08 7.07
N THR A 232 -13.07 -5.84 7.72
CA THR A 232 -13.47 -5.62 9.13
C THR A 232 -12.38 -5.94 10.14
N SER A 233 -11.39 -6.74 9.76
CA SER A 233 -10.30 -7.15 10.66
C SER A 233 -9.20 -6.09 10.74
N TYR A 234 -8.95 -5.38 9.63
CA TYR A 234 -7.88 -4.39 9.51
C TYR A 234 -8.38 -2.94 9.46
N THR A 235 -9.69 -2.73 9.30
CA THR A 235 -10.29 -1.40 9.24
C THR A 235 -11.49 -1.30 10.17
N THR A 236 -11.91 -0.07 10.50
CA THR A 236 -13.14 0.19 11.26
C THR A 236 -14.40 0.08 10.40
N MET A 237 -14.27 -0.27 9.11
CA MET A 237 -15.39 -0.38 8.19
C MET A 237 -16.12 -1.71 8.39
N ASN A 238 -17.43 -1.62 8.59
CA ASN A 238 -18.29 -2.80 8.58
C ASN A 238 -18.72 -3.10 7.15
N VAL A 239 -18.64 -4.38 6.79
CA VAL A 239 -19.23 -4.89 5.54
C VAL A 239 -20.73 -5.09 5.79
N CYS A 240 -21.55 -4.59 4.87
CA CYS A 240 -23.00 -4.77 4.88
C CYS A 240 -23.40 -5.48 3.59
N GLN A 241 -24.12 -6.58 3.73
CA GLN A 241 -24.74 -7.31 2.62
C GLN A 241 -26.24 -7.09 2.69
N VAL A 242 -26.85 -6.75 1.54
CA VAL A 242 -28.27 -6.42 1.45
C VAL A 242 -28.99 -7.59 0.80
N GLU A 243 -29.77 -8.33 1.58
CA GLU A 243 -30.70 -9.32 1.03
C GLU A 243 -31.97 -8.59 0.56
N GLN A 244 -32.36 -8.80 -0.69
CA GLN A 244 -33.58 -8.28 -1.27
C GLN A 244 -34.62 -9.38 -1.39
N CYS A 245 -35.89 -9.02 -1.19
CA CYS A 245 -37.01 -9.93 -1.35
C CYS A 245 -38.19 -9.23 -2.04
N GLN A 246 -38.56 -9.70 -3.22
CA GLN A 246 -39.72 -9.24 -3.96
C GLN A 246 -40.87 -10.24 -3.82
N ARG A 247 -42.08 -9.73 -3.57
CA ARG A 247 -43.28 -10.57 -3.40
C ARG A 247 -44.45 -10.05 -4.23
N PHE A 248 -45.09 -10.96 -4.96
CA PHE A 248 -46.32 -10.67 -5.68
C PHE A 248 -47.19 -11.91 -5.84
N THR A 249 -48.46 -11.71 -6.18
CA THR A 249 -49.42 -12.78 -6.40
C THR A 249 -49.08 -13.53 -7.69
N PHE A 250 -48.96 -14.85 -7.59
CA PHE A 250 -48.69 -15.72 -8.72
C PHE A 250 -49.70 -16.89 -8.67
N PRO A 251 -50.65 -16.96 -9.62
CA PRO A 251 -51.78 -17.90 -9.56
C PRO A 251 -51.42 -19.33 -10.03
N HIS A 252 -50.20 -19.55 -10.51
CA HIS A 252 -49.74 -20.82 -11.08
C HIS A 252 -48.80 -21.57 -10.11
N SER A 253 -48.49 -22.83 -10.42
CA SER A 253 -47.54 -23.62 -9.63
C SER A 253 -46.10 -23.15 -9.85
N LEU A 254 -45.25 -23.34 -8.83
CA LEU A 254 -43.81 -23.06 -8.93
C LEU A 254 -43.15 -23.84 -10.08
N ALA A 255 -43.70 -25.01 -10.39
CA ALA A 255 -43.20 -25.93 -11.40
C ALA A 255 -43.34 -25.35 -12.84
N VAL A 256 -44.46 -24.66 -13.12
CA VAL A 256 -44.69 -23.92 -14.39
C VAL A 256 -43.67 -22.80 -14.58
N LEU A 257 -43.39 -22.05 -13.51
CA LEU A 257 -42.35 -21.01 -13.53
C LEU A 257 -40.97 -21.61 -13.77
N GLY A 258 -40.63 -22.70 -13.06
CA GLY A 258 -39.36 -23.40 -13.24
C GLY A 258 -39.16 -23.91 -14.68
N ARG A 259 -40.22 -24.37 -15.35
CA ARG A 259 -40.14 -24.79 -16.76
C ARG A 259 -39.89 -23.62 -17.70
N ALA A 260 -40.57 -22.49 -17.52
CA ALA A 260 -40.33 -21.28 -18.32
C ALA A 260 -38.91 -20.74 -18.12
N LEU A 261 -38.41 -20.76 -16.88
CA LEU A 261 -37.05 -20.30 -16.57
C LEU A 261 -35.98 -21.20 -17.19
N ARG A 262 -36.22 -22.51 -17.33
CA ARG A 262 -35.31 -23.43 -18.02
C ARG A 262 -35.18 -23.20 -19.52
N GLU A 263 -36.08 -22.41 -20.13
CA GLU A 263 -35.89 -21.97 -21.53
C GLU A 263 -34.86 -20.83 -21.63
N THR A 264 -34.64 -20.09 -20.53
CA THR A 264 -33.76 -18.91 -20.48
C THR A 264 -32.44 -19.18 -19.76
N TYR A 265 -32.47 -20.03 -18.73
CA TYR A 265 -31.34 -20.36 -17.87
C TYR A 265 -31.10 -21.87 -17.86
N ASP A 266 -29.84 -22.26 -18.08
CA ASP A 266 -29.45 -23.67 -18.01
C ASP A 266 -29.40 -24.19 -16.55
N ASP A 267 -29.21 -23.29 -15.60
CA ASP A 267 -28.98 -23.59 -14.18
C ASP A 267 -30.22 -23.23 -13.33
N VAL A 268 -31.21 -24.15 -13.33
CA VAL A 268 -32.45 -24.01 -12.56
C VAL A 268 -32.74 -25.31 -11.81
N GLU A 269 -32.38 -25.31 -10.53
CA GLU A 269 -32.53 -26.45 -9.63
C GLU A 269 -33.69 -26.29 -8.65
N VAL A 270 -34.21 -27.40 -8.13
CA VAL A 270 -35.23 -27.39 -7.07
C VAL A 270 -34.59 -27.85 -5.78
N VAL A 271 -34.35 -26.91 -4.86
CA VAL A 271 -33.71 -27.15 -3.56
C VAL A 271 -34.75 -26.95 -2.46
N GLU A 272 -35.02 -28.00 -1.69
CA GLU A 272 -35.97 -27.98 -0.55
C GLU A 272 -37.38 -27.45 -0.91
N GLY A 273 -37.84 -27.69 -2.14
CA GLY A 273 -39.14 -27.20 -2.61
C GLY A 273 -39.16 -25.72 -3.04
N CYS A 274 -38.01 -25.06 -3.10
CA CYS A 274 -37.79 -23.75 -3.71
C CYS A 274 -37.03 -23.91 -5.05
N LEU A 275 -37.22 -22.99 -5.99
CA LEU A 275 -36.37 -22.91 -7.18
C LEU A 275 -35.12 -22.10 -6.84
N SER A 276 -33.94 -22.63 -7.17
CA SER A 276 -32.67 -21.91 -7.23
C SER A 276 -32.38 -21.59 -8.69
N VAL A 277 -32.12 -20.33 -9.02
CA VAL A 277 -31.76 -19.88 -10.39
C VAL A 277 -30.35 -19.31 -10.35
N CYS A 278 -29.44 -19.93 -11.12
CA CYS A 278 -28.02 -19.57 -11.23
C CYS A 278 -27.31 -19.41 -9.87
N ASP A 279 -27.72 -20.19 -8.87
CA ASP A 279 -27.24 -20.16 -7.47
C ASP A 279 -27.26 -18.79 -6.77
N CYS A 280 -27.90 -17.78 -7.36
CA CYS A 280 -27.93 -16.42 -6.84
C CYS A 280 -29.34 -15.95 -6.47
N VAL A 281 -30.39 -16.57 -7.02
CA VAL A 281 -31.79 -16.18 -6.77
C VAL A 281 -32.60 -17.39 -6.29
N ARG A 282 -33.25 -17.23 -5.14
CA ARG A 282 -34.15 -18.24 -4.56
C ARG A 282 -35.61 -17.83 -4.73
N VAL A 283 -36.43 -18.72 -5.27
CA VAL A 283 -37.86 -18.50 -5.50
C VAL A 283 -38.69 -19.52 -4.73
N SER A 284 -39.64 -19.02 -3.94
CA SER A 284 -40.57 -19.85 -3.17
C SER A 284 -42.02 -19.41 -3.43
N LEU A 285 -42.97 -20.34 -3.35
CA LEU A 285 -44.39 -20.07 -3.54
C LEU A 285 -45.19 -20.52 -2.32
N GLY A 286 -45.83 -19.58 -1.63
CA GLY A 286 -46.68 -19.85 -0.47
C GLY A 286 -48.02 -19.14 -0.58
N LYS A 287 -49.14 -19.87 -0.43
CA LYS A 287 -50.51 -19.29 -0.48
C LYS A 287 -50.74 -18.36 -1.69
N GLN A 288 -50.28 -18.77 -2.89
CA GLN A 288 -50.36 -17.99 -4.14
C GLN A 288 -49.52 -16.69 -4.15
N VAL A 289 -48.58 -16.54 -3.21
CA VAL A 289 -47.60 -15.43 -3.18
C VAL A 289 -46.24 -15.99 -3.53
N LEU A 290 -45.69 -15.53 -4.66
CA LEU A 290 -44.33 -15.82 -5.06
C LEU A 290 -43.39 -14.89 -4.30
N SER A 291 -42.35 -15.45 -3.69
CA SER A 291 -41.27 -14.70 -3.04
C SER A 291 -39.96 -15.01 -3.75
N ILE A 292 -39.35 -13.98 -4.33
CA ILE A 292 -38.05 -14.03 -4.98
C ILE A 292 -37.07 -13.35 -4.02
N THR A 293 -36.05 -14.06 -3.56
CA THR A 293 -35.06 -13.59 -2.58
C THR A 293 -33.65 -13.76 -3.13
N TRP A 294 -32.80 -12.74 -3.01
CA TRP A 294 -31.42 -12.76 -3.49
C TRP A 294 -30.54 -11.77 -2.72
N ASP A 295 -29.23 -11.99 -2.78
CA ASP A 295 -28.24 -11.04 -2.29
C ASP A 295 -27.96 -9.98 -3.36
N ALA A 296 -28.10 -8.70 -2.99
CA ALA A 296 -27.96 -7.58 -3.91
C ALA A 296 -26.58 -7.58 -4.59
N SER A 297 -26.58 -7.78 -5.90
CA SER A 297 -25.38 -7.73 -6.73
C SER A 297 -25.77 -7.47 -8.18
N PRO A 298 -24.91 -6.86 -9.02
CA PRO A 298 -25.26 -6.56 -10.40
C PRO A 298 -25.75 -7.77 -11.20
N VAL A 299 -25.24 -8.97 -10.90
CA VAL A 299 -25.65 -10.21 -11.58
C VAL A 299 -26.96 -10.74 -10.99
N ALA A 300 -27.06 -10.86 -9.66
CA ALA A 300 -28.25 -11.39 -9.02
C ALA A 300 -29.48 -10.47 -9.22
N ASP A 301 -29.29 -9.15 -9.25
CA ASP A 301 -30.35 -8.17 -9.51
C ASP A 301 -30.94 -8.38 -10.92
N LEU A 302 -30.08 -8.57 -11.93
CA LEU A 302 -30.52 -8.84 -13.31
C LEU A 302 -31.27 -10.17 -13.43
N VAL A 303 -30.78 -11.22 -12.75
CA VAL A 303 -31.45 -12.53 -12.73
C VAL A 303 -32.79 -12.43 -12.01
N ALA A 304 -32.86 -11.74 -10.87
CA ALA A 304 -34.08 -11.57 -10.10
C ALA A 304 -35.15 -10.78 -10.89
N ASP A 305 -34.76 -9.70 -11.56
CA ASP A 305 -35.64 -8.92 -12.43
C ASP A 305 -36.19 -9.78 -13.58
N SER A 306 -35.33 -10.58 -14.21
CA SER A 306 -35.74 -11.49 -15.28
C SER A 306 -36.75 -12.52 -14.78
N VAL A 307 -36.48 -13.16 -13.62
CA VAL A 307 -37.39 -14.12 -12.98
C VAL A 307 -38.75 -13.48 -12.66
N ALA A 308 -38.73 -12.25 -12.12
CA ALA A 308 -39.94 -11.51 -11.81
C ALA A 308 -40.75 -11.19 -13.07
N LEU A 309 -40.10 -10.77 -14.15
CA LEU A 309 -40.73 -10.48 -15.44
C LEU A 309 -41.38 -11.73 -16.04
N THR A 310 -40.68 -12.87 -16.06
CA THR A 310 -41.24 -14.14 -16.55
C THR A 310 -42.48 -14.55 -15.74
N ALA A 311 -42.45 -14.42 -14.42
CA ALA A 311 -43.60 -14.73 -13.59
C ALA A 311 -44.80 -13.78 -13.81
N ILE A 312 -44.54 -12.49 -14.03
CA ILE A 312 -45.56 -11.50 -14.38
C ILE A 312 -46.17 -11.81 -15.76
N GLU A 313 -45.35 -12.18 -16.73
CA GLU A 313 -45.80 -12.54 -18.07
C GLU A 313 -46.70 -13.78 -18.07
N LEU A 314 -46.32 -14.82 -17.33
CA LEU A 314 -47.14 -16.01 -17.14
C LEU A 314 -48.50 -15.69 -16.51
N THR A 315 -48.52 -14.75 -15.56
CA THR A 315 -49.75 -14.28 -14.91
C THR A 315 -50.66 -13.51 -15.89
N ARG A 316 -50.07 -12.80 -16.86
CA ARG A 316 -50.80 -12.03 -17.88
C ARG A 316 -51.28 -12.88 -19.06
N SER A 317 -50.64 -14.01 -19.33
CA SER A 317 -50.89 -14.88 -20.50
C SER A 317 -51.34 -16.29 -20.10
N PRO A 318 -52.62 -16.49 -19.71
CA PRO A 318 -53.15 -17.79 -19.28
C PRO A 318 -52.96 -18.95 -20.28
N PRO A 319 -53.04 -18.77 -21.61
CA PRO A 319 -52.85 -19.88 -22.56
C PRO A 319 -51.43 -20.45 -22.55
N ALA A 320 -50.41 -19.60 -22.41
CA ALA A 320 -49.01 -20.02 -22.36
C ALA A 320 -48.73 -20.80 -21.06
N ALA A 321 -49.24 -20.30 -19.93
CA ALA A 321 -49.18 -21.00 -18.65
C ALA A 321 -49.92 -22.35 -18.70
N GLN A 322 -51.09 -22.42 -19.35
CA GLN A 322 -51.84 -23.67 -19.51
C GLN A 322 -51.09 -24.69 -20.39
N ILE A 323 -50.43 -24.27 -21.47
CA ILE A 323 -49.63 -25.17 -22.30
C ILE A 323 -48.45 -25.73 -21.50
N LEU A 324 -47.72 -24.87 -20.79
CA LEU A 324 -46.61 -25.29 -19.93
C LEU A 324 -47.08 -26.23 -18.82
N GLN A 325 -48.22 -25.95 -18.22
CA GLN A 325 -48.83 -26.79 -17.19
C GLN A 325 -49.28 -28.15 -17.75
N ILE A 326 -49.88 -28.20 -18.94
CA ILE A 326 -50.25 -29.45 -19.62
C ILE A 326 -49.01 -30.29 -19.96
N GLN A 327 -47.95 -29.65 -20.46
CA GLN A 327 -46.70 -30.33 -20.79
C GLN A 327 -45.97 -30.84 -19.54
N GLU A 328 -46.07 -30.12 -18.42
CA GLU A 328 -45.52 -30.53 -17.15
C GLU A 328 -46.32 -31.68 -16.52
N ASP A 329 -47.65 -31.61 -16.55
CA ASP A 329 -48.53 -32.70 -16.12
C ASP A 329 -48.31 -33.97 -16.96
N ALA A 330 -48.04 -33.82 -18.27
CA ALA A 330 -47.71 -34.93 -19.16
C ALA A 330 -46.34 -35.55 -18.80
N ALA A 331 -45.30 -34.73 -18.61
CA ALA A 331 -43.98 -35.20 -18.22
C ALA A 331 -43.99 -35.87 -16.83
N ALA A 332 -44.69 -35.28 -15.86
CA ALA A 332 -44.86 -35.86 -14.52
C ALA A 332 -45.63 -37.18 -14.55
N LYS A 333 -46.63 -37.31 -15.45
CA LYS A 333 -47.34 -38.58 -15.69
C LYS A 333 -46.42 -39.64 -16.29
N GLU A 334 -45.56 -39.30 -17.25
CA GLU A 334 -44.59 -40.25 -17.83
C GLU A 334 -43.54 -40.72 -16.82
N VAL A 335 -42.99 -39.81 -15.99
CA VAL A 335 -42.05 -40.18 -14.91
C VAL A 335 -42.73 -41.08 -13.86
N ARG A 336 -43.99 -40.81 -13.51
CA ARG A 336 -44.77 -41.70 -12.63
C ARG A 336 -45.01 -43.07 -13.27
N LEU A 337 -45.34 -43.11 -14.56
CA LEU A 337 -45.53 -44.35 -15.32
C LEU A 337 -44.24 -45.19 -15.34
N PHE A 338 -43.10 -44.54 -15.56
CA PHE A 338 -41.77 -45.15 -15.51
C PHE A 338 -41.48 -45.79 -14.14
N LYS A 339 -41.73 -45.07 -13.04
CA LYS A 339 -41.55 -45.62 -11.68
C LYS A 339 -42.45 -46.83 -11.40
N VAL A 340 -43.70 -46.80 -11.86
CA VAL A 340 -44.64 -47.93 -11.71
C VAL A 340 -44.19 -49.15 -12.52
N LEU A 341 -43.73 -48.94 -13.76
CA LEU A 341 -43.20 -50.00 -14.62
C LEU A 341 -41.92 -50.63 -14.03
N CYS A 342 -41.01 -49.82 -13.49
CA CYS A 342 -39.80 -50.31 -12.83
C CYS A 342 -40.14 -51.15 -11.58
N THR A 343 -41.12 -50.72 -10.79
CA THR A 343 -41.59 -51.47 -9.62
C THR A 343 -42.19 -52.82 -10.03
N PHE A 344 -42.95 -52.86 -11.13
CA PHE A 344 -43.56 -54.10 -11.63
C PHE A 344 -42.52 -55.09 -12.17
N LEU A 345 -41.53 -54.60 -12.92
CA LEU A 345 -40.43 -55.44 -13.39
C LEU A 345 -39.58 -55.97 -12.22
N GLN A 346 -39.37 -55.17 -11.17
CA GLN A 346 -38.68 -55.62 -9.96
C GLN A 346 -39.44 -56.75 -9.25
N GLN A 347 -40.78 -56.71 -9.25
CA GLN A 347 -41.61 -57.78 -8.68
C GLN A 347 -41.55 -59.08 -9.49
N GLU A 348 -41.51 -59.00 -10.83
CA GLU A 348 -41.55 -60.18 -11.70
C GLU A 348 -40.16 -60.80 -11.96
N PHE A 349 -39.09 -60.00 -11.97
CA PHE A 349 -37.74 -60.42 -12.39
C PHE A 349 -36.64 -60.20 -11.34
N GLY A 350 -36.98 -59.64 -10.17
CA GLY A 350 -36.05 -59.49 -9.04
C GLY A 350 -35.27 -58.17 -9.04
N HIS A 351 -34.01 -58.17 -8.60
CA HIS A 351 -33.23 -56.95 -8.48
C HIS A 351 -32.91 -56.36 -9.87
N ILE A 352 -33.18 -55.07 -10.03
CA ILE A 352 -32.98 -54.33 -11.27
C ILE A 352 -32.06 -53.16 -11.01
N ASP A 353 -31.04 -53.00 -11.87
CA ASP A 353 -30.17 -51.83 -11.88
C ASP A 353 -30.78 -50.76 -12.80
N LEU A 354 -31.14 -49.63 -12.19
CA LEU A 354 -31.84 -48.51 -12.82
C LEU A 354 -30.86 -47.39 -13.17
N ASP A 355 -30.89 -46.93 -14.40
CA ASP A 355 -30.28 -45.69 -14.82
C ASP A 355 -31.37 -44.63 -15.02
N GLU A 356 -31.54 -43.78 -14.00
CA GLU A 356 -32.57 -42.74 -13.98
C GLU A 356 -32.34 -41.64 -15.04
N ALA A 357 -31.09 -41.45 -15.49
CA ALA A 357 -30.74 -40.42 -16.46
C ALA A 357 -31.09 -40.82 -17.90
N THR A 358 -30.95 -42.10 -18.25
CA THR A 358 -31.25 -42.62 -19.59
C THR A 358 -32.62 -43.29 -19.70
N GLN A 359 -33.37 -43.38 -18.59
CA GLN A 359 -34.60 -44.18 -18.49
C GLN A 359 -34.39 -45.62 -19.00
N ALA A 360 -33.23 -46.20 -18.69
CA ALA A 360 -32.88 -47.57 -19.03
C ALA A 360 -32.79 -48.44 -17.78
N CYS A 361 -33.17 -49.70 -17.94
CA CYS A 361 -33.24 -50.70 -16.89
C CYS A 361 -32.44 -51.90 -17.32
N THR A 362 -31.48 -52.35 -16.50
CA THR A 362 -30.72 -53.57 -16.77
C THR A 362 -30.85 -54.55 -15.63
N PHE A 363 -31.05 -55.83 -15.95
CA PHE A 363 -31.13 -56.89 -14.96
C PHE A 363 -30.63 -58.21 -15.53
N GLN A 364 -30.19 -59.11 -14.66
CA GLN A 364 -29.78 -60.46 -15.02
C GLN A 364 -30.84 -61.46 -14.58
N PHE A 365 -31.28 -62.30 -15.50
CA PHE A 365 -32.26 -63.35 -15.23
C PHE A 365 -31.84 -64.63 -15.97
N ASP A 366 -31.77 -65.77 -15.26
CA ASP A 366 -31.30 -67.06 -15.78
C ASP A 366 -29.97 -66.99 -16.58
N GLY A 367 -28.99 -66.23 -16.07
CA GLY A 367 -27.66 -66.10 -16.67
C GLY A 367 -27.58 -65.25 -17.94
N SER A 368 -28.71 -64.69 -18.40
CA SER A 368 -28.78 -63.77 -19.54
C SER A 368 -28.95 -62.33 -19.07
N ARG A 369 -28.23 -61.38 -19.68
CA ARG A 369 -28.36 -59.95 -19.38
C ARG A 369 -29.48 -59.35 -20.24
N VAL A 370 -30.41 -58.66 -19.60
CA VAL A 370 -31.51 -57.94 -20.25
C VAL A 370 -31.30 -56.45 -20.03
N ALA A 371 -31.40 -55.67 -21.10
CA ALA A 371 -31.46 -54.22 -21.04
C ALA A 371 -32.74 -53.73 -21.73
N VAL A 372 -33.56 -53.00 -20.98
CA VAL A 372 -34.83 -52.40 -21.39
C VAL A 372 -34.62 -50.91 -21.47
N ASP A 373 -34.76 -50.35 -22.66
CA ASP A 373 -34.83 -48.92 -22.88
C ASP A 373 -36.31 -48.50 -23.00
N PHE A 374 -36.76 -47.69 -22.05
CA PHE A 374 -38.16 -47.26 -21.97
C PHE A 374 -38.49 -46.16 -22.98
N ALA A 375 -37.52 -45.37 -23.44
CA ALA A 375 -37.75 -44.33 -24.43
C ALA A 375 -38.00 -44.92 -25.83
N SER A 376 -37.21 -45.93 -26.22
CA SER A 376 -37.35 -46.63 -27.51
C SER A 376 -38.29 -47.83 -27.47
N ARG A 377 -38.78 -48.22 -26.28
CA ARG A 377 -39.50 -49.49 -26.03
C ARG A 377 -38.72 -50.72 -26.49
N GLY A 378 -37.40 -50.61 -26.54
CA GLY A 378 -36.47 -51.63 -26.98
C GLY A 378 -36.07 -52.56 -25.84
N VAL A 379 -36.25 -53.87 -26.02
CA VAL A 379 -35.69 -54.89 -25.13
C VAL A 379 -34.54 -55.58 -25.85
N THR A 380 -33.34 -55.45 -25.31
CA THR A 380 -32.12 -56.12 -25.77
C THR A 380 -31.77 -57.23 -24.78
N CYS A 381 -31.59 -58.45 -25.29
CA CYS A 381 -31.33 -59.64 -24.50
C CYS A 381 -30.72 -60.72 -25.39
N ASP A 382 -29.77 -61.49 -24.87
CA ASP A 382 -29.07 -62.56 -25.61
C ASP A 382 -29.97 -63.76 -25.93
N SER A 383 -31.00 -64.00 -25.11
CA SER A 383 -32.02 -65.04 -25.31
C SER A 383 -33.30 -64.48 -25.94
N GLU A 384 -33.73 -65.06 -27.06
CA GLU A 384 -34.94 -64.65 -27.79
C GLU A 384 -36.23 -64.92 -26.98
N ALA A 385 -36.30 -66.05 -26.28
CA ALA A 385 -37.46 -66.41 -25.45
C ALA A 385 -37.65 -65.47 -24.25
N LEU A 386 -36.54 -65.04 -23.61
CA LEU A 386 -36.57 -64.10 -22.50
C LEU A 386 -36.95 -62.69 -22.98
N ARG A 387 -36.46 -62.29 -24.16
CA ARG A 387 -36.81 -61.01 -24.80
C ARG A 387 -38.31 -60.88 -25.05
N ASP A 388 -38.95 -61.93 -25.57
CA ASP A 388 -40.39 -61.92 -25.85
C ASP A 388 -41.23 -61.95 -24.57
N ARG A 389 -40.77 -62.66 -23.53
CA ARG A 389 -41.42 -62.67 -22.21
C ARG A 389 -41.41 -61.28 -21.56
N VAL A 390 -40.29 -60.58 -21.59
CA VAL A 390 -40.15 -59.22 -21.04
C VAL A 390 -40.99 -58.22 -21.86
N ARG A 391 -41.00 -58.34 -23.20
CA ARG A 391 -41.87 -57.51 -24.06
C ARG A 391 -43.36 -57.74 -23.82
N LEU A 392 -43.77 -58.99 -23.57
CA LEU A 392 -45.16 -59.30 -23.25
C LEU A 392 -45.56 -58.74 -21.89
N CYS A 393 -44.67 -58.85 -20.90
CA CYS A 393 -44.87 -58.29 -19.57
C CYS A 393 -45.06 -56.76 -19.62
N LEU A 394 -44.15 -56.06 -20.29
CA LEU A 394 -44.25 -54.61 -20.53
C LEU A 394 -45.57 -54.22 -21.21
N ARG A 395 -45.96 -54.94 -22.29
CA ARG A 395 -47.24 -54.68 -22.96
C ARG A 395 -48.45 -54.88 -22.05
N ARG A 396 -48.44 -55.89 -21.18
CA ARG A 396 -49.56 -56.14 -20.23
C ARG A 396 -49.66 -55.03 -19.18
N CYS A 397 -48.53 -54.55 -18.67
CA CYS A 397 -48.49 -53.41 -17.75
C CYS A 397 -48.99 -52.14 -18.41
N GLU A 398 -48.53 -51.85 -19.63
CA GLU A 398 -48.97 -50.68 -20.39
C GLU A 398 -50.47 -50.73 -20.71
N THR A 399 -51.00 -51.89 -21.09
CA THR A 399 -52.44 -52.07 -21.37
C THR A 399 -53.28 -51.90 -20.09
N ALA A 400 -52.76 -52.31 -18.93
CA ALA A 400 -53.43 -52.10 -17.65
C ALA A 400 -53.38 -50.64 -17.18
N LEU A 401 -52.29 -49.93 -17.47
CA LEU A 401 -52.10 -48.52 -17.12
C LEU A 401 -52.80 -47.55 -18.09
N ARG A 402 -53.10 -47.98 -19.33
CA ARG A 402 -53.85 -47.22 -20.35
C ARG A 402 -55.04 -48.05 -20.88
N PRO A 403 -56.18 -48.10 -20.16
CA PRO A 403 -57.31 -48.96 -20.50
C PRO A 403 -58.15 -48.54 -21.72
N LEU A 404 -57.77 -47.48 -22.45
CA LEU A 404 -58.47 -47.03 -23.66
C LEU A 404 -57.53 -47.07 -24.87
N PRO A 405 -57.90 -47.74 -25.98
CA PRO A 405 -57.15 -47.63 -27.22
C PRO A 405 -57.34 -46.21 -27.80
N HIS A 406 -56.23 -45.61 -28.24
CA HIS A 406 -56.28 -44.46 -29.15
C HIS A 406 -56.96 -44.93 -30.45
N PHE A 407 -58.11 -44.35 -30.78
CA PHE A 407 -58.67 -44.37 -32.13
C PHE A 407 -58.04 -43.27 -32.96
#